data_AF-A0A1W1WZV8-F1
#
_entry.id   AF-A0A1W1WZV8-F1
#
_cell.length_a   1.000
_cell.length_b   1.000
_cell.length_c   1.000
_cell.angle_alpha   90.00
_cell.angle_beta   90.00
_cell.angle_gamma   90.00
#
_symmetry.space_group_name_H-M   'P 1'
#
loop_
_entity.id
_entity.type
_entity.pdbx_description
1 polymer ?
#
loop_
_entity_poly.entity_id
_entity_poly.type
_entity_poly.pdbx_seq_one_letter_code
_entity_poly.pdbx_strand_id
1 'polypeptide(L)' 'MLKMYTGYKCRTCKSEFVLMTEDVNMMPKDRYIACPCCNSKKVSKEKIGDDLRECMKERSYKRIKGAIKQMR' A
#
# COMPACT_ATOMS: atom_id res chain seq x y z
N MET A 1 15.29 -4.13 11.79
CA MET A 1 14.04 -4.90 11.70
C MET A 1 13.49 -4.73 10.29
N LEU A 2 13.25 -5.83 9.59
CA LEU A 2 12.59 -5.80 8.28
C LEU A 2 11.12 -5.48 8.49
N LYS A 3 10.62 -4.45 7.82
CA LYS A 3 9.22 -4.06 7.94
C LYS A 3 8.32 -5.00 7.15
N MET A 4 7.21 -5.45 7.72
CA MET A 4 6.39 -6.54 7.13
C MET A 4 5.75 -6.19 5.79
N TYR A 5 5.27 -4.96 5.62
CA TYR A 5 4.46 -4.54 4.47
C TYR A 5 5.13 -3.45 3.66
N THR A 6 5.00 -3.52 2.34
CA THR A 6 5.37 -2.47 1.40
C THR A 6 4.15 -2.00 0.63
N GLY A 7 3.82 -0.72 0.75
CA GLY A 7 2.78 -0.06 -0.06
C GLY A 7 3.26 0.30 -1.45
N TYR A 8 2.33 0.27 -2.40
CA TYR A 8 2.53 0.61 -3.81
C TYR A 8 1.37 1.42 -4.34
N LYS A 9 1.67 2.29 -5.32
CA LYS A 9 0.68 3.09 -6.03
C LYS A 9 0.85 2.97 -7.53
N CYS A 10 -0.25 2.66 -8.22
CA CYS A 10 -0.27 2.66 -9.67
C CYS A 10 -0.32 4.10 -10.20
N ARG A 11 0.57 4.46 -11.11
CA ARG A 11 0.56 5.77 -11.78
C ARG A 11 -0.48 5.89 -12.89
N THR A 12 -1.09 4.77 -13.31
CA THR A 12 -2.14 4.74 -14.35
C THR A 12 -3.53 4.90 -13.73
N CYS A 13 -3.99 3.91 -12.94
CA CYS A 13 -5.34 3.95 -12.35
C CYS A 13 -5.40 4.62 -10.96
N LYS A 14 -4.24 5.05 -10.41
CA LYS A 14 -4.12 5.70 -9.09
C LYS A 14 -4.48 4.83 -7.89
N SER A 15 -4.82 3.56 -8.10
CA SER A 15 -5.09 2.59 -7.02
C SER A 15 -3.83 2.32 -6.19
N GLU A 16 -4.02 2.18 -4.88
CA GLU A 16 -3.02 1.79 -3.89
C GLU A 16 -3.21 0.32 -3.53
N PHE A 17 -2.11 -0.40 -3.32
CA PHE A 17 -2.13 -1.81 -2.90
C PHE A 17 -0.87 -2.13 -2.09
N VAL A 18 -0.90 -3.22 -1.33
CA VAL A 18 0.17 -3.62 -0.41
C VAL A 18 0.65 -5.02 -0.77
N LEU A 19 1.95 -5.25 -0.68
CA LEU A 19 2.57 -6.58 -0.79
C LEU A 19 3.43 -6.83 0.46
N MET A 20 3.67 -8.10 0.78
CA MET A 20 4.65 -8.45 1.81
C MET A 20 6.05 -8.06 1.33
N THR A 21 6.82 -7.45 2.21
CA THR A 21 8.19 -7.03 1.90
C THR A 21 9.09 -8.23 1.59
N GLU A 22 8.87 -9.36 2.27
CA GLU A 22 9.60 -10.61 2.03
C GLU A 22 9.38 -11.16 0.62
N ASP A 23 8.12 -11.26 0.18
CA ASP A 23 7.77 -11.73 -1.17
C ASP A 23 8.41 -10.86 -2.27
N VAL A 24 8.42 -9.54 -2.06
CA VAL A 24 9.06 -8.59 -2.98
C VAL A 24 10.58 -8.79 -3.01
N ASN A 25 11.21 -9.00 -1.86
CA ASN A 25 12.66 -9.20 -1.75
C ASN A 25 13.11 -10.55 -2.32
N MET A 26 12.27 -11.58 -2.23
CA MET A 26 12.50 -12.90 -2.81
C MET A 26 12.17 -12.95 -4.32
N MET A 27 11.63 -11.88 -4.89
CA MET A 27 11.23 -11.85 -6.28
C MET A 27 12.46 -11.91 -7.21
N PRO A 28 12.47 -12.80 -8.23
CA PRO A 28 13.55 -12.85 -9.22
C PRO A 28 13.75 -11.53 -9.95
N LYS A 29 15.00 -11.19 -10.29
CA LYS A 29 15.39 -9.89 -10.88
C LYS A 29 14.77 -9.61 -12.26
N ASP A 30 14.34 -10.65 -12.97
CA ASP A 30 13.68 -10.60 -14.28
C ASP A 30 12.17 -10.32 -14.18
N ARG A 31 11.61 -10.29 -12.96
CA ARG A 31 10.18 -10.03 -12.73
C ARG A 31 9.92 -8.58 -12.35
N TYR A 32 8.66 -8.18 -12.50
CA TYR A 32 8.18 -6.84 -12.18
C TYR A 32 6.85 -6.91 -11.44
N ILE A 33 6.56 -5.86 -10.67
CA ILE A 33 5.27 -5.69 -10.01
C ILE A 33 4.31 -5.00 -10.98
N ALA A 34 3.15 -5.61 -11.19
CA ALA A 34 2.06 -5.03 -11.96
C ALA A 34 0.92 -4.59 -11.04
N CYS A 35 0.16 -3.58 -11.47
CA CYS A 35 -1.03 -3.16 -10.75
C CYS A 35 -2.13 -4.23 -10.83
N PRO A 36 -2.69 -4.72 -9.70
CA PRO A 36 -3.77 -5.71 -9.73
C PRO A 36 -5.06 -5.24 -10.42
N CYS A 37 -5.32 -3.93 -10.43
CA CYS A 37 -6.57 -3.36 -10.94
C CYS A 37 -6.56 -3.10 -12.45
N CYS A 38 -5.42 -2.72 -13.02
CA CYS A 38 -5.33 -2.32 -14.44
C CYS A 38 -4.16 -2.96 -15.20
N ASN A 39 -3.44 -3.88 -14.56
CA ASN A 39 -2.28 -4.60 -15.10
C ASN A 39 -1.12 -3.71 -15.60
N SER A 40 -1.16 -2.41 -15.29
CA SER A 40 -0.09 -1.48 -15.64
C SER A 40 1.18 -1.78 -14.86
N LYS A 41 2.33 -1.78 -15.55
CA LYS A 41 3.66 -1.90 -14.94
C LYS A 41 4.14 -0.59 -14.31
N LYS A 42 3.40 0.52 -14.50
CA LYS A 42 3.75 1.84 -13.97
C LYS A 42 3.36 1.93 -12.49
N VAL A 43 4.14 1.28 -11.64
CA VAL A 43 3.92 1.22 -10.18
C VAL A 43 5.06 1.94 -9.46
N SER A 44 4.75 2.76 -8.48
CA SER A 44 5.73 3.38 -7.56
C SER A 44 5.61 2.78 -6.17
N LYS A 45 6.76 2.49 -5.56
CA LYS A 45 6.88 2.09 -4.15
C LYS A 45 6.54 3.29 -3.25
N GLU A 46 5.73 3.05 -2.23
CA GLU A 46 5.36 4.04 -1.21
C GLU A 46 5.97 3.67 0.16
N LYS A 47 5.21 3.86 1.24
CA LYS A 47 5.65 3.57 2.61
C LYS A 47 5.85 2.08 2.84
N ILE A 48 6.82 1.80 3.70
CA ILE A 48 7.05 0.47 4.26
C ILE A 48 6.68 0.56 5.75
N GLY A 49 5.90 -0.39 6.25
CA GLY A 49 5.31 -0.38 7.60
C GLY A 49 5.21 -1.79 8.19
N ASP A 50 5.09 -1.86 9.51
CA ASP A 50 4.82 -3.13 10.22
C ASP A 50 3.32 -3.38 10.40
N ASP A 51 2.52 -2.33 10.26
CA ASP A 51 1.06 -2.38 10.26
C ASP A 51 0.53 -1.99 8.87
N LEU A 52 -0.45 -2.75 8.38
CA LEU A 52 -1.22 -2.45 7.17
C LEU A 52 -1.80 -1.03 7.20
N ARG A 53 -2.19 -0.53 8.37
CA ARG A 53 -2.71 0.83 8.57
C ARG A 53 -1.68 1.93 8.28
N GLU A 54 -0.39 1.63 8.37
CA GLU A 54 0.67 2.57 8.00
C GLU A 54 0.88 2.67 6.49
N CYS A 55 0.57 1.58 5.78
CA CYS A 55 0.77 1.44 4.33
C CYS A 55 -0.48 1.82 3.55
N MET A 56 -1.66 1.51 4.07
CA MET A 56 -2.94 1.90 3.48
C MET A 56 -3.40 3.20 4.12
N LYS A 57 -3.46 4.28 3.33
CA LYS A 57 -4.15 5.51 3.73
C LYS A 57 -5.66 5.25 3.75
N GLU A 58 -6.12 4.47 4.72
CA GLU A 58 -7.56 4.38 4.95
C GLU A 58 -8.05 5.53 5.82
N ARG A 59 -9.32 5.82 5.56
CA ARG A 59 -10.24 6.69 6.27
C ARG A 59 -9.97 6.62 7.78
N SER A 60 -9.26 7.60 8.32
CA SER A 60 -8.98 7.60 9.76
C SER A 60 -10.22 8.09 10.50
N TYR A 61 -10.97 7.18 11.11
CA TYR A 61 -12.18 7.57 11.82
C TYR A 61 -11.83 7.99 13.25
N LYS A 62 -12.27 9.19 13.66
CA LYS A 62 -12.14 9.67 15.03
C LYS A 62 -13.51 10.00 15.59
N ARG A 63 -13.71 9.75 16.88
CA ARG A 63 -14.91 10.23 17.59
C ARG A 63 -14.71 11.70 17.95
N ILE A 64 -15.61 12.56 17.49
CA ILE A 64 -15.66 13.98 17.83
C ILE A 64 -17.05 14.25 18.42
N LYS A 65 -17.10 14.64 19.70
CA LYS A 65 -18.36 14.89 20.43
C LYS A 65 -19.36 13.71 20.33
N GLY A 66 -18.87 12.48 20.49
CA GLY A 66 -19.69 11.26 20.47
C GLY A 66 -19.97 10.67 19.08
N ALA A 67 -19.89 11.46 18.01
CA ALA A 67 -20.11 10.99 16.64
C ALA A 67 -18.81 10.49 15.98
N ILE A 68 -18.90 9.43 15.19
CA ILE A 68 -17.80 8.92 14.37
C ILE A 68 -17.66 9.82 13.14
N LYS A 69 -16.47 10.43 12.97
CA LYS A 69 -16.12 11.28 11.82
C LYS A 69 -14.97 10.66 11.05
N GLN A 70 -15.11 10.56 9.73
CA GLN A 70 -14.00 10.25 8.85
C GLN A 70 -13.07 11.46 8.75
N MET A 71 -11.81 11.27 9.09
CA MET A 71 -10.74 12.25 8.90
C MET A 71 -10.02 11.90 7.60
N ARG A 72 -9.92 12.88 6.70
CA ARG A 72 -9.32 12.77 5.37
C ARG A 72 -7.89 13.31 5.38
#